data_AF-A0A833WXS8-F1
#
_entry.id   AF-A0A833WXS8-F1
#
_cell.length_a   1.000
_cell.length_b   1.000
_cell.length_c   1.000
_cell.angle_alpha   90.00
_cell.angle_beta   90.00
_cell.angle_gamma   90.00
#
_symmetry.space_group_name_H-M   'P 1'
#
loop_
_entity.id
_entity.type
_entity.pdbx_description
1 polymer ?
#
loop_
_entity_poly.entity_id
_entity_poly.type
_entity_poly.pdbx_seq_one_letter_code
_entity_poly.pdbx_strand_id
1 'polypeptide(L)'
;MPLFPPKLSLHNSLPNMHLSGNLSTLCFYHWVFVSYLALFHLPLHYALSFNFPSFTNESRLELNGTASIQNGVLSLTSDPNSDSSAGRAVYFEDMQLFDPSTGKFTDFTTHFSFQISTVKQPGQDGLAFFLAPKGSLLPVGAQGGCLGLFSRCHDFTVPRKDDQLVAVEFDTYPNPDWDAIDGEHVGININSIRSVQSKDSGRSLKNASRVDASIRYNSKANELSVSWTFPDDPLVAAFHIVLT
;
A
#
# COMPACT_ATOMS: atom_id res chain seq x y z
N MET A 1 -70.50 4.26 -59.45
CA MET A 1 -69.97 3.69 -58.19
C MET A 1 -68.62 4.33 -57.97
N PRO A 2 -68.37 4.98 -56.82
CA PRO A 2 -68.37 4.31 -55.52
C PRO A 2 -69.28 4.97 -54.46
N LEU A 3 -69.72 4.13 -53.51
CA LEU A 3 -70.41 4.50 -52.29
C LEU A 3 -69.41 5.07 -51.28
N PHE A 4 -69.77 6.15 -50.58
CA PHE A 4 -69.16 6.52 -49.30
C PHE A 4 -69.91 5.81 -48.15
N PRO A 5 -69.23 5.18 -47.19
CA PRO A 5 -69.83 4.83 -45.91
C PRO A 5 -69.77 6.01 -44.91
N PRO A 6 -70.69 6.07 -43.92
CA PRO A 6 -70.77 7.16 -42.97
C PRO A 6 -69.66 7.15 -41.92
N LYS A 7 -69.29 8.35 -41.45
CA LYS A 7 -68.32 8.62 -40.39
C LYS A 7 -68.83 8.07 -39.05
N LEU A 8 -68.13 7.10 -38.45
CA LEU A 8 -68.35 6.69 -37.07
C LEU A 8 -67.64 7.69 -36.13
N SER A 9 -68.39 8.30 -35.21
CA SER A 9 -67.83 9.11 -34.12
C SER A 9 -67.63 8.21 -32.90
N LEU A 10 -66.39 8.06 -32.43
CA LEU A 10 -66.06 7.39 -31.18
C LEU A 10 -65.66 8.44 -30.14
N HIS A 11 -66.59 8.71 -29.22
CA HIS A 11 -66.33 9.45 -27.99
C HIS A 11 -65.57 8.52 -27.03
N ASN A 12 -64.25 8.69 -26.90
CA ASN A 12 -63.47 8.08 -25.82
C ASN A 12 -63.22 9.13 -24.74
N SER A 13 -64.09 9.18 -23.73
CA SER A 13 -63.77 9.85 -22.46
C SER A 13 -62.91 8.91 -21.62
N LEU A 14 -61.63 9.25 -21.43
CA LEU A 14 -60.77 8.59 -20.45
C LEU A 14 -61.32 8.86 -19.04
N PRO A 15 -61.39 7.86 -18.14
CA PRO A 15 -61.75 8.10 -16.75
C PRO A 15 -60.61 8.87 -16.07
N ASN A 16 -60.94 10.05 -15.52
CA ASN A 16 -60.06 10.78 -14.62
C ASN A 16 -59.81 9.91 -13.37
N MET A 17 -58.63 9.32 -13.26
CA MET A 17 -58.16 8.76 -11.98
C MET A 17 -57.87 9.93 -11.04
N HIS A 18 -58.81 10.18 -10.13
CA HIS A 18 -58.65 11.17 -9.07
C HIS A 18 -57.70 10.60 -8.01
N LEU A 19 -56.43 11.00 -8.03
CA LEU A 19 -55.43 10.61 -7.03
C LEU A 19 -55.64 11.44 -5.75
N SER A 20 -56.62 11.09 -4.92
CA SER A 20 -56.84 11.74 -3.61
C SER A 20 -55.89 11.17 -2.55
N GLY A 21 -54.58 11.33 -2.74
CA GLY A 21 -53.61 11.04 -1.67
C GLY A 21 -53.59 12.21 -0.68
N ASN A 22 -53.74 11.94 0.62
CA ASN A 22 -53.52 12.96 1.65
C ASN A 22 -52.07 13.43 1.57
N LEU A 23 -51.84 14.73 1.40
CA LEU A 23 -50.51 15.35 1.26
C LEU A 23 -49.57 14.94 2.41
N SER A 24 -50.11 14.73 3.61
CA SER A 24 -49.36 14.23 4.77
C SER A 24 -48.78 12.83 4.55
N THR A 25 -49.54 11.94 3.90
CA THR A 25 -49.11 10.57 3.62
C THR A 25 -48.01 10.56 2.57
N LEU A 26 -48.11 11.42 1.54
CA LEU A 26 -47.07 11.57 0.52
C LEU A 26 -45.76 12.13 1.10
N CYS A 27 -45.86 13.13 1.98
CA CYS A 27 -44.71 13.66 2.71
C CYS A 27 -44.03 12.59 3.58
N PHE A 28 -44.81 11.75 4.28
CA PHE A 28 -44.26 10.66 5.09
C PHE A 28 -43.45 9.68 4.24
N TYR A 29 -43.99 9.20 3.11
CA TYR A 29 -43.25 8.29 2.22
C TYR A 29 -42.03 8.94 1.57
N HIS A 30 -42.11 10.23 1.23
CA HIS A 30 -40.96 10.97 0.73
C HIS A 30 -39.85 11.05 1.78
N TRP A 31 -40.16 11.38 3.03
CA TRP A 31 -39.18 11.41 4.12
C TRP A 31 -38.59 10.02 4.41
N VAL A 32 -39.42 8.96 4.40
CA VAL A 32 -38.94 7.58 4.54
C VAL A 32 -38.00 7.21 3.39
N PHE A 33 -38.35 7.58 2.15
CA PHE A 33 -37.51 7.33 0.97
C PHE A 33 -36.20 8.11 1.00
N VAL A 34 -36.22 9.39 1.36
CA VAL A 34 -35.01 10.22 1.52
C VAL A 34 -34.13 9.69 2.65
N SER A 35 -34.72 9.26 3.77
CA SER A 35 -34.00 8.66 4.89
C SER A 35 -33.38 7.32 4.50
N TYR A 36 -34.12 6.50 3.73
CA TYR A 36 -33.62 5.24 3.17
C TYR A 36 -32.45 5.51 2.24
N LEU A 37 -32.57 6.42 1.27
CA LEU A 37 -31.47 6.84 0.40
C LEU A 37 -30.25 7.35 1.19
N ALA A 38 -30.46 8.17 2.22
CA ALA A 38 -29.37 8.66 3.06
C ALA A 38 -28.62 7.53 3.79
N LEU A 39 -29.31 6.46 4.19
CA LEU A 39 -28.72 5.27 4.80
C LEU A 39 -27.90 4.41 3.81
N PHE A 40 -28.25 4.39 2.51
CA PHE A 40 -27.46 3.72 1.46
C PHE A 40 -26.27 4.53 0.95
N HIS A 41 -26.19 5.82 1.33
CA HIS A 41 -25.13 6.73 0.89
C HIS A 41 -24.11 7.06 1.99
N LEU A 42 -24.22 6.48 3.19
CA LEU A 42 -23.13 6.56 4.15
C LEU A 42 -21.97 5.69 3.62
N PRO A 43 -20.82 6.27 3.23
CA PRO A 43 -19.68 5.46 2.85
C PRO A 43 -19.27 4.66 4.09
N LEU A 44 -19.41 3.34 4.00
CA LEU A 44 -18.92 2.43 5.03
C LEU A 44 -17.41 2.31 4.78
N HIS A 45 -16.62 3.18 5.42
CA HIS A 45 -15.17 3.12 5.34
C HIS A 45 -14.68 1.91 6.15
N TYR A 46 -14.46 0.79 5.48
CA TYR A 46 -13.73 -0.33 6.07
C TYR A 46 -12.23 -0.05 6.00
N ALA A 47 -11.53 -0.32 7.11
CA ALA A 47 -10.07 -0.31 7.11
C ALA A 47 -9.56 -1.47 6.26
N LEU A 48 -8.57 -1.19 5.41
CA LEU A 48 -7.86 -2.22 4.67
C LEU A 48 -7.12 -3.12 5.67
N SER A 49 -7.40 -4.42 5.65
CA SER A 49 -6.80 -5.38 6.57
C SER A 49 -6.58 -6.72 5.88
N PHE A 50 -5.36 -7.21 5.94
CA PHE A 50 -4.97 -8.51 5.37
C PHE A 50 -3.89 -9.16 6.23
N ASN A 51 -3.77 -10.48 6.09
CA ASN A 51 -2.77 -11.29 6.76
C ASN A 51 -2.31 -12.41 5.82
N PHE A 52 -1.01 -12.70 5.82
CA PHE A 52 -0.39 -13.79 5.07
C PHE A 52 0.41 -14.69 6.01
N PRO A 53 -0.20 -15.73 6.62
CA PRO A 53 0.55 -16.72 7.39
C PRO A 53 1.53 -17.51 6.53
N SER A 54 1.22 -17.67 5.25
CA SER A 54 2.10 -18.14 4.19
C SER A 54 1.68 -17.51 2.86
N PHE A 55 2.53 -17.62 1.85
CA PHE A 55 2.27 -17.11 0.50
C PHE A 55 1.80 -18.20 -0.48
N THR A 56 1.42 -19.39 0.01
CA THR A 56 1.02 -20.51 -0.86
C THR A 56 -0.21 -20.14 -1.70
N ASN A 57 -0.10 -20.22 -3.02
CA ASN A 57 -1.15 -19.86 -3.98
C ASN A 57 -1.68 -18.43 -3.81
N GLU A 58 -0.85 -17.49 -3.35
CA GLU A 58 -1.29 -16.11 -3.13
C GLU A 58 -1.38 -15.34 -4.45
N SER A 59 -2.58 -14.84 -4.76
CA SER A 59 -2.89 -14.07 -5.98
C SER A 59 -3.12 -12.58 -5.72
N ARG A 60 -3.17 -12.17 -4.44
CA ARG A 60 -3.34 -10.78 -4.01
C ARG A 60 -2.03 -9.97 -4.04
N LEU A 61 -0.95 -10.54 -4.56
CA LEU A 61 0.34 -9.87 -4.71
C LEU A 61 0.71 -9.74 -6.18
N GLU A 62 1.01 -8.51 -6.59
CA GLU A 62 1.61 -8.20 -7.86
C GLU A 62 3.14 -8.31 -7.72
N LEU A 63 3.73 -9.31 -8.37
CA LEU A 63 5.16 -9.56 -8.33
C LEU A 63 5.84 -8.90 -9.54
N ASN A 64 6.96 -8.22 -9.32
CA ASN A 64 7.76 -7.57 -10.37
C ASN A 64 9.25 -7.89 -10.19
N GLY A 65 10.00 -7.79 -11.29
CA GLY A 65 11.44 -8.04 -11.30
C GLY A 65 11.74 -9.52 -11.00
N THR A 66 12.64 -9.77 -10.06
CA THR A 66 13.02 -11.13 -9.64
C THR A 66 12.11 -11.72 -8.55
N ALA A 67 11.09 -10.99 -8.10
CA ALA A 67 10.22 -11.46 -7.04
C ALA A 67 9.42 -12.70 -7.47
N SER A 68 9.41 -13.73 -6.61
CA SER A 68 8.70 -14.98 -6.84
C SER A 68 8.18 -15.56 -5.54
N ILE A 69 7.18 -16.42 -5.63
CA ILE A 69 6.69 -17.21 -4.49
C ILE A 69 7.12 -18.65 -4.71
N GLN A 70 7.85 -19.22 -3.75
CA GLN A 70 8.31 -20.60 -3.80
C GLN A 70 8.05 -21.27 -2.45
N ASN A 71 7.38 -22.43 -2.46
CA ASN A 71 7.09 -23.21 -1.26
C ASN A 71 6.39 -22.41 -0.14
N GLY A 72 5.52 -21.46 -0.53
CA GLY A 72 4.80 -20.60 0.42
C GLY A 72 5.62 -19.47 1.03
N VAL A 73 6.83 -19.21 0.52
CA VAL A 73 7.70 -18.09 0.89
C VAL A 73 7.75 -17.08 -0.25
N LEU A 74 7.58 -15.81 0.06
CA LEU A 74 7.82 -14.71 -0.86
C LEU A 74 9.32 -14.39 -0.88
N SER A 75 9.95 -14.60 -2.02
CA SER A 75 11.35 -14.29 -2.26
C SER A 75 11.46 -13.10 -3.21
N LEU A 76 12.00 -11.97 -2.75
CA LEU A 76 12.25 -10.81 -3.62
C LEU A 76 13.48 -11.02 -4.49
N THR A 77 14.51 -11.63 -3.92
CA THR A 77 15.78 -11.99 -4.57
C THR A 77 16.15 -13.40 -4.10
N SER A 78 16.44 -14.31 -5.04
CA SER A 78 16.72 -15.72 -4.68
C SER A 78 17.67 -16.46 -5.61
N ASP A 79 18.12 -15.84 -6.71
CA ASP A 79 19.08 -16.49 -7.60
C ASP A 79 20.50 -16.35 -7.04
N PRO A 80 21.12 -17.43 -6.52
CA PRO A 80 22.47 -17.36 -5.95
C PRO A 80 23.56 -17.10 -7.01
N ASN A 81 23.23 -17.25 -8.29
CA ASN A 81 24.16 -17.05 -9.40
C ASN A 81 24.06 -15.65 -10.01
N SER A 82 23.07 -14.85 -9.60
CA SER A 82 22.95 -13.48 -10.07
C SER A 82 23.68 -12.53 -9.12
N ASP A 83 24.61 -11.75 -9.67
CA ASP A 83 25.30 -10.69 -8.94
C ASP A 83 24.49 -9.37 -8.95
N SER A 84 23.34 -9.33 -9.62
CA SER A 84 22.43 -8.19 -9.63
C SER A 84 20.97 -8.67 -9.69
N SER A 85 20.17 -8.31 -8.69
CA SER A 85 18.74 -8.64 -8.66
C SER A 85 17.95 -7.56 -7.93
N ALA A 86 16.73 -7.35 -8.39
CA ALA A 86 15.77 -6.46 -7.76
C ALA A 86 14.36 -7.01 -8.00
N GLY A 87 13.64 -7.22 -6.91
CA GLY A 87 12.26 -7.72 -6.94
C GLY A 87 11.38 -6.89 -6.04
N ARG A 88 10.11 -6.73 -6.44
CA ARG A 88 9.06 -6.11 -5.61
C ARG A 88 7.84 -7.00 -5.57
N ALA A 89 7.14 -6.94 -4.46
CA ALA A 89 5.81 -7.49 -4.30
C ALA A 89 4.90 -6.41 -3.74
N VAL A 90 3.76 -6.18 -4.39
CA VAL A 90 2.82 -5.11 -4.04
C VAL A 90 1.45 -5.73 -3.80
N TYR A 91 0.76 -5.31 -2.73
CA TYR A 91 -0.61 -5.75 -2.50
C TYR A 91 -1.55 -5.17 -3.57
N PHE A 92 -2.43 -6.00 -4.14
CA PHE A 92 -3.26 -5.64 -5.29
C PHE A 92 -4.29 -4.54 -5.02
N GLU A 93 -4.69 -4.36 -3.76
CA GLU A 93 -5.70 -3.36 -3.37
C GLU A 93 -5.01 -2.08 -2.90
N ASP A 94 -5.47 -0.95 -3.44
CA ASP A 94 -4.91 0.36 -3.11
C ASP A 94 -5.28 0.79 -1.69
N MET A 95 -4.29 1.31 -0.95
CA MET A 95 -4.53 1.97 0.33
C MET A 95 -4.70 3.48 0.12
N GLN A 96 -5.85 4.03 0.54
CA GLN A 96 -6.04 5.48 0.60
C GLN A 96 -5.33 6.06 1.83
N LEU A 97 -4.12 6.60 1.63
CA LEU A 97 -3.33 7.22 2.70
C LEU A 97 -3.83 8.62 3.10
N PHE A 98 -4.40 9.36 2.16
CA PHE A 98 -4.90 10.72 2.36
C PHE A 98 -6.26 10.89 1.69
N ASP A 99 -7.22 11.45 2.42
CA ASP A 99 -8.52 11.82 1.89
C ASP A 99 -8.59 13.34 1.67
N PRO A 100 -8.58 13.81 0.40
CA PRO A 100 -8.62 15.23 0.10
C PRO A 100 -9.96 15.89 0.47
N SER A 101 -11.04 15.12 0.64
CA SER A 101 -12.36 15.65 0.98
C SER A 101 -12.47 16.00 2.47
N THR A 102 -11.82 15.23 3.33
CA THR A 102 -11.81 15.44 4.78
C THR A 102 -10.50 16.04 5.31
N GLY A 103 -9.44 16.06 4.48
CA GLY A 103 -8.10 16.49 4.87
C GLY A 103 -7.43 15.54 5.86
N LYS A 104 -7.90 14.30 5.98
CA LYS A 104 -7.41 13.33 6.97
C LYS A 104 -6.43 12.35 6.34
N PHE A 105 -5.41 11.99 7.12
CA PHE A 105 -4.53 10.87 6.82
C PHE A 105 -5.01 9.59 7.50
N THR A 106 -4.67 8.45 6.92
CA THR A 106 -5.02 7.12 7.42
C THR A 106 -3.89 6.58 8.31
N ASP A 107 -4.24 6.17 9.52
CA ASP A 107 -3.34 5.39 10.38
C ASP A 107 -3.09 4.01 9.76
N PHE A 108 -1.87 3.50 9.87
CA PHE A 108 -1.58 2.11 9.51
C PHE A 108 -0.64 1.44 10.49
N THR A 109 -0.71 0.12 10.50
CA THR A 109 0.26 -0.73 11.17
C THR A 109 0.48 -1.96 10.31
N THR A 110 1.75 -2.34 10.12
CA THR A 110 2.12 -3.58 9.47
C THR A 110 3.09 -4.34 10.35
N HIS A 111 3.02 -5.66 10.26
CA HIS A 111 3.91 -6.60 10.92
C HIS A 111 4.33 -7.64 9.90
N PHE A 112 5.63 -7.90 9.80
CA PHE A 112 6.15 -8.91 8.91
C PHE A 112 7.44 -9.51 9.47
N SER A 113 7.73 -10.71 9.01
CA SER A 113 8.95 -11.43 9.33
C SER A 113 9.73 -11.66 8.06
N PHE A 114 11.05 -11.54 8.12
CA PHE A 114 11.91 -11.78 6.96
C PHE A 114 13.23 -12.44 7.38
N GLN A 115 13.96 -12.93 6.39
CA GLN A 115 15.31 -13.49 6.52
C GLN A 115 16.14 -12.99 5.34
N ILE A 116 17.37 -12.54 5.61
CA ILE A 116 18.36 -12.23 4.58
C ILE A 116 19.52 -13.19 4.80
N SER A 117 19.97 -13.86 3.74
CA SER A 117 21.05 -14.83 3.81
C SER A 117 22.17 -14.47 2.84
N THR A 118 23.39 -14.41 3.36
CA THR A 118 24.58 -14.17 2.54
C THR A 118 24.96 -15.43 1.77
N VAL A 119 24.83 -15.40 0.45
CA VAL A 119 25.32 -16.47 -0.44
C VAL A 119 26.79 -16.26 -0.79
N LYS A 120 27.17 -15.03 -1.16
CA LYS A 120 28.55 -14.62 -1.45
C LYS A 120 28.91 -13.41 -0.60
N GLN A 121 30.09 -13.42 0.01
CA GLN A 121 30.60 -12.27 0.78
C GLN A 121 30.86 -11.07 -0.15
N PRO A 122 30.62 -9.83 0.29
CA PRO A 122 30.24 -9.41 1.65
C PRO A 122 28.74 -9.51 2.01
N GLY A 123 27.87 -10.06 1.15
CA GLY A 123 26.41 -10.14 1.37
C GLY A 123 25.73 -8.77 1.34
N GLN A 124 24.88 -8.55 0.33
CA GLN A 124 24.31 -7.24 -0.02
C GLN A 124 22.92 -7.46 -0.67
N ASP A 125 22.04 -6.46 -0.80
CA ASP A 125 22.16 -5.06 -0.38
C ASP A 125 21.17 -4.73 0.75
N GLY A 126 19.93 -5.19 0.67
CA GLY A 126 18.96 -5.01 1.75
C GLY A 126 17.53 -5.39 1.38
N LEU A 127 16.59 -4.98 2.23
CA LEU A 127 15.14 -5.13 2.06
C LEU A 127 14.46 -3.80 2.37
N ALA A 128 13.34 -3.49 1.72
CA ALA A 128 12.52 -2.34 2.09
C ALA A 128 11.02 -2.67 2.10
N PHE A 129 10.31 -2.16 3.11
CA PHE A 129 8.87 -1.94 3.04
C PHE A 129 8.62 -0.54 2.48
N PHE A 130 7.71 -0.38 1.52
CA PHE A 130 7.48 0.92 0.90
C PHE A 130 5.99 1.21 0.64
N LEU A 131 5.67 2.50 0.60
CA LEU A 131 4.42 3.06 0.14
C LEU A 131 4.73 3.94 -1.07
N ALA A 132 4.08 3.68 -2.20
CA ALA A 132 4.25 4.42 -3.44
C ALA A 132 2.90 4.64 -4.14
N PRO A 133 2.79 5.63 -5.03
CA PRO A 133 1.62 5.86 -5.86
C PRO A 133 1.19 4.59 -6.60
N LYS A 134 -0.13 4.46 -6.76
CA LYS A 134 -0.74 3.38 -7.53
C LYS A 134 -0.08 3.28 -8.91
N GLY A 135 0.28 2.05 -9.28
CA GLY A 135 0.93 1.79 -10.56
C GLY A 135 2.42 2.15 -10.60
N SER A 136 3.04 2.47 -9.45
CA SER A 136 4.50 2.54 -9.33
C SER A 136 5.13 1.28 -9.90
N LEU A 137 6.08 1.44 -10.84
CA LEU A 137 6.78 0.35 -11.50
C LEU A 137 8.19 0.17 -10.92
N LEU A 138 8.76 -1.02 -11.09
CA LEU A 138 10.17 -1.24 -10.75
C LEU A 138 11.01 -0.29 -11.62
N PRO A 139 11.86 0.57 -11.03
CA PRO A 139 12.65 1.51 -11.82
C PRO A 139 13.56 0.79 -12.82
N VAL A 140 13.72 1.38 -14.01
CA VAL A 140 14.60 0.82 -15.04
C VAL A 140 16.04 0.81 -14.53
N GLY A 141 16.65 -0.38 -14.50
CA GLY A 141 18.00 -0.55 -13.96
C GLY A 141 18.08 -0.48 -12.43
N ALA A 142 16.97 -0.72 -11.74
CA ALA A 142 16.98 -0.92 -10.30
C ALA A 142 17.83 -2.15 -9.94
N GLN A 143 18.83 -1.94 -9.09
CA GLN A 143 19.74 -2.96 -8.58
C GLN A 143 20.50 -2.39 -7.38
N GLY A 144 21.14 -3.27 -6.60
CA GLY A 144 22.03 -2.86 -5.53
C GLY A 144 21.34 -2.12 -4.38
N GLY A 145 22.10 -1.26 -3.69
CA GLY A 145 21.65 -0.38 -2.60
C GLY A 145 20.51 0.59 -2.95
N CYS A 146 19.96 0.58 -4.17
CA CYS A 146 18.74 1.30 -4.48
C CYS A 146 17.46 0.54 -4.09
N LEU A 147 17.60 -0.69 -3.60
CA LEU A 147 16.56 -1.54 -3.00
C LEU A 147 15.31 -1.76 -3.87
N GLY A 148 15.44 -1.63 -5.20
CA GLY A 148 14.28 -1.72 -6.10
C GLY A 148 13.39 -0.47 -6.11
N LEU A 149 13.78 0.61 -5.44
CA LEU A 149 12.97 1.83 -5.23
C LEU A 149 13.44 3.02 -6.07
N PHE A 150 14.76 3.12 -6.32
CA PHE A 150 15.35 4.26 -7.03
C PHE A 150 16.07 3.84 -8.31
N SER A 151 16.02 4.67 -9.34
CA SER A 151 16.74 4.42 -10.60
C SER A 151 18.23 4.73 -10.44
N ARG A 152 19.07 3.70 -10.47
CA ARG A 152 20.55 3.79 -10.49
C ARG A 152 21.21 4.57 -9.35
N CYS A 153 20.48 4.92 -8.29
CA CYS A 153 20.94 5.73 -7.15
C CYS A 153 21.66 7.04 -7.51
N HIS A 154 21.58 7.50 -8.77
CA HIS A 154 22.47 8.56 -9.26
C HIS A 154 22.22 9.90 -8.57
N ASP A 155 20.95 10.26 -8.40
CA ASP A 155 20.56 11.52 -7.77
C ASP A 155 20.16 11.32 -6.30
N PHE A 156 20.29 10.09 -5.79
CA PHE A 156 19.79 9.63 -4.48
C PHE A 156 18.30 9.91 -4.21
N THR A 157 17.55 10.46 -5.16
CA THR A 157 16.17 10.94 -5.00
C THR A 157 15.28 10.35 -6.07
N VAL A 158 13.96 10.37 -5.82
CA VAL A 158 12.98 10.22 -6.89
C VAL A 158 12.90 11.53 -7.68
N PRO A 159 12.95 11.48 -9.02
CA PRO A 159 13.07 12.68 -9.85
C PRO A 159 11.73 13.40 -10.09
N ARG A 160 10.59 12.72 -9.89
CA ARG A 160 9.26 13.26 -10.19
C ARG A 160 8.33 13.17 -9.00
N LYS A 161 7.37 14.09 -8.95
CA LYS A 161 6.33 14.11 -7.91
C LYS A 161 5.48 12.83 -7.91
N ASP A 162 5.25 12.25 -9.08
CA ASP A 162 4.47 11.02 -9.22
C ASP A 162 5.26 9.75 -8.84
N ASP A 163 6.55 9.89 -8.54
CA ASP A 163 7.43 8.81 -8.07
C ASP A 163 7.64 8.89 -6.55
N GLN A 164 6.97 9.81 -5.85
CA GLN A 164 7.12 10.00 -4.40
C GLN A 164 6.89 8.71 -3.64
N LEU A 165 7.74 8.42 -2.66
CA LEU A 165 7.62 7.21 -1.85
C LEU A 165 8.11 7.44 -0.44
N VAL A 166 7.58 6.65 0.47
CA VAL A 166 8.13 6.47 1.82
C VAL A 166 8.54 5.02 1.94
N ALA A 167 9.73 4.76 2.48
CA ALA A 167 10.17 3.41 2.75
C ALA A 167 10.81 3.29 4.14
N VAL A 168 10.78 2.06 4.64
CA VAL A 168 11.58 1.61 5.77
C VAL A 168 12.53 0.55 5.24
N GLU A 169 13.82 0.86 5.23
CA GLU A 169 14.87 -0.02 4.76
C GLU A 169 15.51 -0.82 5.91
N PHE A 170 15.95 -2.01 5.57
CA PHE A 170 16.78 -2.91 6.36
C PHE A 170 18.05 -3.13 5.54
N ASP A 171 18.99 -2.22 5.70
CA ASP A 171 20.21 -2.14 4.91
C ASP A 171 21.29 -3.05 5.50
N THR A 172 21.90 -3.86 4.63
CA THR A 172 22.91 -4.84 5.00
C THR A 172 24.30 -4.50 4.48
N TYR A 173 24.44 -3.41 3.75
CA TYR A 173 25.68 -3.01 3.10
C TYR A 173 25.89 -1.48 3.13
N PRO A 174 26.89 -0.99 3.89
CA PRO A 174 27.11 0.45 3.98
C PRO A 174 27.61 1.03 2.66
N ASN A 175 26.92 2.05 2.18
CA ASN A 175 27.24 2.87 1.04
C ASN A 175 27.64 4.29 1.52
N PRO A 176 28.95 4.60 1.58
CA PRO A 176 29.45 5.86 2.17
C PRO A 176 28.94 7.15 1.51
N ASP A 177 28.42 7.05 0.29
CA ASP A 177 27.86 8.18 -0.44
C ASP A 177 26.55 8.67 0.19
N TRP A 178 25.73 7.79 0.79
CA TRP A 178 24.41 8.14 1.36
C TRP A 178 24.15 7.64 2.78
N ASP A 179 24.86 6.62 3.26
CA ASP A 179 24.62 6.07 4.58
C ASP A 179 25.32 6.86 5.67
N ALA A 180 24.55 7.20 6.70
CA ALA A 180 25.08 7.85 7.90
C ALA A 180 25.78 6.86 8.85
N ILE A 181 25.50 5.57 8.73
CA ILE A 181 26.02 4.50 9.58
C ILE A 181 26.93 3.61 8.74
N ASP A 182 28.18 3.44 9.18
CA ASP A 182 29.14 2.52 8.56
C ASP A 182 28.89 1.08 9.06
N GLY A 183 27.73 0.54 8.71
CA GLY A 183 27.26 -0.77 9.15
C GLY A 183 25.82 -1.07 8.74
N GLU A 184 25.37 -2.27 9.08
CA GLU A 184 23.97 -2.68 8.86
C GLU A 184 23.03 -1.82 9.71
N HIS A 185 21.96 -1.32 9.10
CA HIS A 185 21.08 -0.37 9.76
C HIS A 185 19.63 -0.49 9.29
N VAL A 186 18.72 0.07 10.10
CA VAL A 186 17.32 0.26 9.73
C VAL A 186 17.08 1.74 9.54
N GLY A 187 16.49 2.11 8.41
CA GLY A 187 16.35 3.49 7.95
C GLY A 187 14.92 3.86 7.58
N ILE A 188 14.59 5.15 7.66
CA ILE A 188 13.36 5.71 7.08
C ILE A 188 13.75 6.60 5.91
N ASN A 189 13.25 6.27 4.73
CA ASN A 189 13.50 6.97 3.49
C ASN A 189 12.27 7.79 3.09
N ILE A 190 12.47 9.07 2.75
CA ILE A 190 11.40 9.93 2.23
C ILE A 190 11.87 10.50 0.91
N ASN A 191 11.32 9.99 -0.19
CA ASN A 191 11.65 10.40 -1.57
C ASN A 191 13.13 10.26 -1.94
N SER A 192 13.97 9.67 -1.09
CA SER A 192 15.42 9.56 -1.27
C SER A 192 15.95 8.29 -0.62
N ILE A 193 16.98 7.67 -1.22
CA ILE A 193 17.70 6.54 -0.61
C ILE A 193 18.51 7.00 0.62
N ARG A 194 18.84 8.30 0.73
CA ARG A 194 19.37 8.85 1.98
C ARG A 194 18.27 8.79 3.03
N SER A 195 18.47 7.94 4.02
CA SER A 195 17.62 7.87 5.20
C SER A 195 17.52 9.23 5.90
N VAL A 196 16.30 9.68 6.20
CA VAL A 196 16.08 10.90 7.01
C VAL A 196 16.39 10.65 8.49
N GLN A 197 16.28 9.39 8.90
CA GLN A 197 16.69 8.88 10.20
C GLN A 197 17.04 7.41 10.06
N SER A 198 18.13 6.98 10.68
CA SER A 198 18.52 5.58 10.73
C SER A 198 19.03 5.20 12.12
N LYS A 199 19.08 3.89 12.36
CA LYS A 199 19.61 3.31 13.59
C LYS A 199 20.31 2.00 13.27
N ASP A 200 21.46 1.78 13.91
CA ASP A 200 22.21 0.52 13.82
C ASP A 200 21.29 -0.66 14.14
N SER A 201 21.38 -1.71 13.32
CA SER A 201 20.51 -2.89 13.44
C SER A 201 20.73 -3.65 14.76
N GLY A 202 21.86 -3.41 15.43
CA GLY A 202 22.33 -4.03 16.67
C GLY A 202 22.94 -5.42 16.46
N ARG A 203 22.55 -6.10 15.39
CA ARG A 203 22.95 -7.47 15.02
C ARG A 203 22.85 -7.63 13.51
N SER A 204 23.61 -8.57 12.96
CA SER A 204 23.55 -8.84 11.52
C SER A 204 22.17 -9.33 11.09
N LEU A 205 21.61 -8.65 10.09
CA LEU A 205 20.39 -8.94 9.36
C LEU A 205 20.60 -10.02 8.29
N LYS A 206 21.83 -10.19 7.78
CA LYS A 206 22.19 -11.06 6.64
C LYS A 206 22.75 -12.44 7.01
N ASN A 207 22.49 -12.91 8.22
CA ASN A 207 22.97 -14.19 8.76
C ASN A 207 21.91 -15.32 8.72
N ALA A 208 20.85 -15.16 7.91
CA ALA A 208 19.70 -16.05 7.79
C ALA A 208 18.82 -16.17 9.06
N SER A 209 19.07 -15.36 10.09
CA SER A 209 18.18 -15.28 11.25
C SER A 209 16.87 -14.60 10.84
N ARG A 210 15.77 -15.07 11.44
CA ARG A 210 14.48 -14.38 11.31
C ARG A 210 14.57 -13.04 12.02
N VAL A 211 14.04 -12.01 11.37
CA VAL A 211 13.80 -10.68 11.94
C VAL A 211 12.30 -10.42 11.92
N ASP A 212 11.75 -10.00 13.05
CA ASP A 212 10.34 -9.60 13.17
C ASP A 212 10.27 -8.08 13.24
N ALA A 213 9.61 -7.46 12.26
CA ALA A 213 9.49 -6.01 12.12
C ALA A 213 8.05 -5.54 12.32
N SER A 214 7.91 -4.33 12.86
CA SER A 214 6.65 -3.59 12.92
C SER A 214 6.89 -2.15 12.50
N ILE A 215 5.98 -1.65 11.65
CA ILE A 215 5.96 -0.26 11.21
C ILE A 215 4.56 0.28 11.49
N ARG A 216 4.49 1.44 12.14
CA ARG A 216 3.24 2.10 12.51
C ARG A 216 3.29 3.57 12.18
N TYR A 217 2.26 4.05 11.51
CA TYR A 217 2.02 5.48 11.31
C TYR A 217 0.80 5.93 12.11
N ASN A 218 0.98 7.03 12.85
CA ASN A 218 -0.05 7.70 13.61
C ASN A 218 -0.28 9.10 13.01
N SER A 219 -1.37 9.26 12.26
CA SER A 219 -1.74 10.49 11.58
C SER A 219 -1.98 11.67 12.53
N LYS A 220 -2.46 11.41 13.75
CA LYS A 220 -2.72 12.46 14.74
C LYS A 220 -1.43 13.07 15.28
N ALA A 221 -0.40 12.24 15.47
CA ALA A 221 0.92 12.68 15.92
C ALA A 221 1.87 13.01 14.74
N ASN A 222 1.44 12.71 13.51
CA ASN A 222 2.27 12.67 12.32
C ASN A 222 3.56 11.86 12.51
N GLU A 223 3.45 10.73 13.21
CA GLU A 223 4.60 9.96 13.68
C GLU A 223 4.70 8.62 12.93
N LEU A 224 5.87 8.33 12.38
CA LEU A 224 6.22 7.03 11.82
C LEU A 224 7.20 6.33 12.78
N SER A 225 6.75 5.21 13.35
CA SER A 225 7.52 4.37 14.27
C SER A 225 7.93 3.07 13.60
N VAL A 226 9.17 2.65 13.84
CA VAL A 226 9.74 1.40 13.35
C VAL A 226 10.32 0.64 14.53
N SER A 227 10.04 -0.66 14.62
CA SER A 227 10.66 -1.56 15.59
C SER A 227 11.00 -2.90 14.95
N TRP A 228 12.07 -3.53 15.41
CA TRP A 228 12.45 -4.88 15.01
C TRP A 228 13.02 -5.66 16.19
N THR A 229 12.94 -6.98 16.10
CA THR A 229 13.52 -7.90 17.07
C THR A 229 14.00 -9.17 16.38
N PHE A 230 14.86 -9.91 17.08
CA PHE A 230 15.30 -11.25 16.71
C PHE A 230 14.61 -12.23 17.68
N PRO A 231 14.07 -13.37 17.24
CA PRO A 231 13.30 -14.29 18.09
C PRO A 231 13.99 -14.71 19.39
N ASP A 232 15.32 -14.79 19.38
CA ASP A 232 16.14 -15.20 20.52
C ASP A 232 16.63 -14.01 21.36
N ASP A 233 16.11 -12.81 21.13
CA ASP A 233 16.52 -11.56 21.78
C ASP A 233 15.36 -10.92 22.55
N PRO A 234 15.49 -10.70 23.87
CA PRO A 234 14.46 -10.00 24.62
C PRO A 234 14.41 -8.50 24.28
N LEU A 235 15.41 -7.94 23.61
CA LEU A 235 15.47 -6.52 23.29
C LEU A 235 14.75 -6.23 21.97
N VAL A 236 13.80 -5.28 22.04
CA VAL A 236 13.16 -4.70 20.87
C VAL A 236 13.89 -3.40 20.53
N ALA A 237 14.56 -3.37 19.38
CA ALA A 237 15.11 -2.14 18.85
C ALA A 237 13.99 -1.33 18.20
N ALA A 238 13.95 -0.02 18.46
CA ALA A 238 12.97 0.87 17.85
C ALA A 238 13.50 2.30 17.72
N PHE A 239 12.89 3.06 16.81
CA PHE A 239 12.98 4.51 16.72
C PHE A 239 11.72 5.06 16.01
N HIS A 240 11.52 6.36 16.09
CA HIS A 240 10.42 7.04 15.40
C HIS A 240 10.89 8.38 14.86
N ILE A 241 10.14 8.92 13.91
CA ILE A 241 10.24 10.31 13.46
C ILE A 241 8.87 10.97 13.47
N VAL A 242 8.85 12.29 13.67
CA VAL A 242 7.69 13.13 13.40
C VAL A 242 7.88 13.74 12.02
N LEU A 243 6.97 13.45 11.10
CA LEU A 243 6.97 14.01 9.77
C LEU A 243 6.55 15.50 9.86
N THR A 244 7.18 16.35 9.05
CA THR A 244 6.91 17.80 9.00
C THR A 244 6.52 18.25 7.61
#